data_AF-A0A094A8P4-F1
#
_entry.id   AF-A0A094A8P4-F1
#
_cell.length_a   1.000
_cell.length_b   1.000
_cell.length_c   1.000
_cell.angle_alpha   90.00
_cell.angle_beta   90.00
_cell.angle_gamma   90.00
#
_symmetry.space_group_name_H-M   'P 1'
#
loop_
_entity.id
_entity.type
_entity.pdbx_description
1 polymer ?
#
loop_
_entity_poly.entity_id
_entity_poly.type
_entity_poly.pdbx_seq_one_letter_code
_entity_poly.pdbx_strand_id
1 'polypeptide(L)'
;MVSKRNIIGVVLLELAFTVLGQQPLYGQCGGNDWDGPTDCVAGACCTVGNEWYSQCLPGDCGPGGGMPTNSTGPGIPTTSSGPGMPTNSTGPGIPTTSSGPGMPTNSTGPGMPTMTSVTRLPTNSTGPGIPTSTSGSGMPTTTPITGGLAAADVSTGCGKTSGLESGTFTITSSGQEREYILSLPENYDSASPYKLIFGLHWLSGTMQNVVDDSFYGVQPLSENKVIFVAPQGLDNGWANTDDQDITLIDDILATLEEELCIEKTQIFSMGFSYGGAMSYSLACSRPEVFRGVAVMSGALLSGCAPGTEPVGYYGQHGGSDDVLAIAMGRQIRDTFVTNNGCIPQETEEPSAGSGTHVKTEYEGCSDDHPVWWVPFDGPHVATGTDAGSDASWTPDELWNFFSQFA
;
A
#
# COMPACT_ATOMS: atom_id res chain seq x y z
N MET A 1 -90.03 11.58 -40.01
CA MET A 1 -89.43 12.71 -40.77
C MET A 1 -88.03 12.96 -40.22
N VAL A 2 -87.01 12.92 -41.09
CA VAL A 2 -85.59 13.38 -40.93
C VAL A 2 -84.80 12.68 -39.79
N SER A 3 -83.87 11.73 -39.96
CA SER A 3 -82.69 11.46 -40.82
C SER A 3 -81.43 12.32 -40.58
N LYS A 4 -80.37 11.65 -40.07
CA LYS A 4 -78.90 11.85 -40.13
C LYS A 4 -78.25 11.56 -38.76
N ARG A 5 -77.06 10.98 -38.57
CA ARG A 5 -76.15 10.03 -39.25
C ARG A 5 -74.97 9.82 -38.26
N ASN A 6 -74.52 8.57 -38.03
CA ASN A 6 -73.17 8.04 -37.62
C ASN A 6 -72.38 8.75 -36.47
N ILE A 7 -71.59 8.10 -35.61
CA ILE A 7 -70.38 7.27 -35.85
C ILE A 7 -70.08 6.44 -34.58
N ILE A 8 -69.70 5.16 -34.77
CA ILE A 8 -69.12 4.26 -33.76
C ILE A 8 -67.62 4.60 -33.63
N GLY A 9 -67.17 4.99 -32.44
CA GLY A 9 -65.75 5.20 -32.13
C GLY A 9 -65.12 3.92 -31.60
N VAL A 10 -64.26 3.30 -32.40
CA VAL A 10 -63.34 2.22 -32.00
C VAL A 10 -62.13 2.88 -31.35
N VAL A 11 -61.84 2.55 -30.09
CA VAL A 11 -60.60 2.96 -29.41
C VAL A 11 -59.50 1.96 -29.80
N LEU A 12 -58.62 2.37 -30.72
CA LEU A 12 -57.33 1.71 -30.95
C LEU A 12 -56.37 2.16 -29.84
N LEU A 13 -55.90 1.22 -29.03
CA LEU A 13 -54.80 1.41 -28.10
C LEU A 13 -53.49 1.15 -28.88
N GLU A 14 -52.83 2.21 -29.34
CA GLU A 14 -51.48 2.10 -29.92
C GLU A 14 -50.43 2.00 -28.81
N LEU A 15 -49.72 0.87 -28.77
CA LEU A 15 -48.45 0.72 -28.09
C LEU A 15 -47.39 1.46 -28.92
N ALA A 16 -46.97 2.64 -28.45
CA ALA A 16 -45.80 3.31 -28.98
C ALA A 16 -44.55 2.51 -28.58
N PHE A 17 -43.95 1.81 -29.55
CA PHE A 17 -42.58 1.32 -29.40
C PHE A 17 -41.65 2.53 -29.44
N THR A 18 -40.97 2.82 -28.33
CA THR A 18 -39.83 3.75 -28.33
C THR A 18 -38.70 3.14 -29.15
N VAL A 19 -38.43 3.71 -30.32
CA VAL A 19 -37.18 3.46 -31.04
C VAL A 19 -36.07 4.16 -30.26
N LEU A 20 -35.20 3.40 -29.59
CA LEU A 20 -33.99 3.93 -28.96
C LEU A 20 -33.03 4.37 -30.08
N GLY A 21 -32.87 5.68 -30.27
CA GLY A 21 -31.91 6.24 -31.21
C GLY A 21 -30.51 6.28 -30.60
N GLN A 22 -29.46 6.15 -31.41
CA GLN A 22 -28.06 6.27 -30.94
C GLN A 22 -27.77 7.69 -30.40
N GLN A 23 -26.95 7.77 -29.36
CA GLN A 23 -26.43 9.02 -28.79
C GLN A 23 -25.40 9.67 -29.72
N PRO A 24 -25.49 10.99 -29.97
CA PRO A 24 -24.49 11.70 -30.75
C PRO A 24 -23.13 11.70 -30.05
N LEU A 25 -22.08 12.01 -30.79
CA LEU A 25 -20.76 12.25 -30.21
C LEU A 25 -20.85 13.34 -29.12
N TYR A 26 -20.24 13.08 -27.97
CA TYR A 26 -20.32 13.87 -26.73
C TYR A 26 -21.68 13.85 -26.01
N GLY A 27 -22.65 13.04 -26.47
CA GLY A 27 -23.90 12.80 -25.76
C GLY A 27 -23.72 11.95 -24.50
N GLN A 28 -24.61 12.12 -23.53
CA GLN A 28 -24.67 11.25 -22.35
C GLN A 28 -25.18 9.87 -22.77
N CYS A 29 -24.51 8.81 -22.32
CA CYS A 29 -24.80 7.43 -22.68
C CYS A 29 -24.88 6.50 -21.45
N GLY A 30 -24.85 7.05 -20.24
CA GLY A 30 -24.98 6.28 -19.00
C GLY A 30 -24.89 7.15 -17.74
N GLY A 31 -25.11 6.49 -16.59
CA GLY A 31 -25.17 7.09 -15.24
C GLY A 31 -26.31 6.48 -14.40
N ASN A 32 -26.16 6.43 -13.08
CA ASN A 32 -27.28 6.17 -12.17
C ASN A 32 -28.38 7.21 -12.45
N ASP A 33 -29.57 6.77 -12.86
CA ASP A 33 -30.73 7.58 -13.30
C ASP A 33 -30.77 8.01 -14.78
N TRP A 34 -29.88 7.49 -15.63
CA TRP A 34 -29.97 7.71 -17.08
C TRP A 34 -30.96 6.74 -17.76
N ASP A 35 -32.14 7.24 -18.14
CA ASP A 35 -33.16 6.49 -18.91
C ASP A 35 -33.02 6.63 -20.44
N GLY A 36 -31.98 7.32 -20.91
CA GLY A 36 -31.76 7.56 -22.32
C GLY A 36 -31.01 6.41 -23.04
N PRO A 37 -30.88 6.49 -24.37
CA PRO A 37 -30.09 5.53 -25.13
C PRO A 37 -28.65 5.44 -24.65
N THR A 38 -28.09 4.23 -24.67
CA THR A 38 -26.73 3.91 -24.20
C THR A 38 -25.74 3.68 -25.36
N ASP A 39 -26.25 3.48 -26.57
CA ASP A 39 -25.43 3.23 -27.76
C ASP A 39 -24.98 4.54 -28.39
N CYS A 40 -23.69 4.68 -28.64
CA CYS A 40 -23.13 5.85 -29.34
C CYS A 40 -23.22 5.69 -30.87
N VAL A 41 -23.20 6.82 -31.60
CA VAL A 41 -23.01 6.83 -33.05
C VAL A 41 -21.71 6.12 -33.46
N ALA A 42 -21.68 5.57 -34.68
CA ALA A 42 -20.51 4.88 -35.21
C ALA A 42 -19.23 5.74 -35.10
N GLY A 43 -18.15 5.13 -34.62
CA GLY A 43 -16.86 5.80 -34.35
C GLY A 43 -16.76 6.47 -32.97
N ALA A 44 -17.73 6.24 -32.09
CA ALA A 44 -17.71 6.70 -30.70
C ALA A 44 -18.04 5.56 -29.71
N CYS A 45 -17.44 5.62 -28.52
CA CYS A 45 -17.65 4.67 -27.43
C CYS A 45 -18.18 5.38 -26.18
N CYS A 46 -19.09 4.73 -25.46
CA CYS A 46 -19.56 5.25 -24.18
C CYS A 46 -18.47 5.06 -23.11
N THR A 47 -17.91 6.17 -22.65
CA THR A 47 -16.85 6.19 -21.65
C THR A 47 -17.41 6.64 -20.30
N VAL A 48 -17.08 5.90 -19.25
CA VAL A 48 -17.53 6.21 -17.89
C VAL A 48 -16.74 7.40 -17.37
N GLY A 49 -17.43 8.47 -16.99
CA GLY A 49 -16.83 9.59 -16.28
C GLY A 49 -16.88 9.37 -14.77
N ASN A 50 -18.09 9.10 -14.25
CA ASN A 50 -18.33 8.75 -12.85
C ASN A 50 -19.64 7.94 -12.73
N GLU A 51 -20.02 7.59 -11.50
CA GLU A 51 -21.21 6.77 -11.22
C GLU A 51 -22.55 7.40 -11.71
N TRP A 52 -22.60 8.72 -11.92
CA TRP A 52 -23.78 9.45 -12.35
C TRP A 52 -23.74 9.85 -13.83
N TYR A 53 -22.60 9.67 -14.51
CA TYR A 53 -22.41 10.21 -15.86
C TYR A 53 -21.41 9.42 -16.71
N SER A 54 -21.84 9.03 -17.91
CA SER A 54 -21.01 8.46 -18.98
C SER A 54 -21.25 9.21 -20.30
N GLN A 55 -20.22 9.35 -21.12
CA GLN A 55 -20.27 10.16 -22.36
C GLN A 55 -19.69 9.42 -23.57
N CYS A 56 -20.33 9.62 -24.73
CA CYS A 56 -19.83 9.14 -26.03
C CYS A 56 -18.59 9.92 -26.46
N LEU A 57 -17.42 9.29 -26.48
CA LEU A 57 -16.16 9.87 -26.95
C LEU A 57 -15.64 9.16 -28.20
N PRO A 58 -14.84 9.80 -29.07
CA PRO A 58 -14.31 9.15 -30.28
C PRO A 58 -13.47 7.91 -29.94
N GLY A 59 -13.71 6.79 -30.62
CA GLY A 59 -12.96 5.53 -30.42
C GLY A 59 -13.52 4.36 -31.23
N ASP A 60 -12.68 3.34 -31.49
CA ASP A 60 -13.05 2.11 -32.20
C ASP A 60 -13.45 1.01 -31.20
N CYS A 61 -14.75 0.86 -30.95
CA CYS A 61 -15.31 -0.29 -30.24
C CYS A 61 -15.81 -1.30 -31.28
N GLY A 62 -15.18 -2.47 -31.35
CA GLY A 62 -15.48 -3.50 -32.35
C GLY A 62 -16.95 -3.96 -32.35
N PRO A 63 -17.43 -4.60 -33.44
CA PRO A 63 -18.81 -5.03 -33.56
C PRO A 63 -19.09 -6.20 -32.60
N GLY A 64 -19.77 -5.92 -31.49
CA GLY A 64 -20.12 -6.91 -30.47
C GLY A 64 -19.95 -6.47 -29.01
N GLY A 65 -19.67 -5.18 -28.74
CA GLY A 65 -19.61 -4.65 -27.38
C GLY A 65 -20.96 -4.69 -26.66
N GLY A 66 -21.24 -5.79 -25.95
CA GLY A 66 -22.28 -5.84 -24.93
C GLY A 66 -21.87 -5.06 -23.67
N MET A 67 -22.87 -4.61 -22.91
CA MET A 67 -22.72 -3.73 -21.74
C MET A 67 -22.17 -4.44 -20.49
N PRO A 68 -21.47 -3.74 -19.58
CA PRO A 68 -21.31 -4.17 -18.18
C PRO A 68 -22.68 -4.30 -17.50
N THR A 69 -22.90 -5.34 -16.69
CA THR A 69 -24.14 -5.51 -15.92
C THR A 69 -23.86 -5.38 -14.43
N ASN A 70 -24.45 -4.36 -13.80
CA ASN A 70 -24.44 -4.16 -12.36
C ASN A 70 -25.88 -4.34 -11.86
N SER A 71 -26.12 -5.26 -10.93
CA SER A 71 -27.47 -5.53 -10.42
C SER A 71 -27.52 -5.46 -8.90
N THR A 72 -28.47 -4.71 -8.38
CA THR A 72 -28.76 -4.58 -6.95
C THR A 72 -30.24 -4.92 -6.73
N GLY A 73 -30.53 -6.09 -6.18
CA GLY A 73 -31.92 -6.50 -5.88
C GLY A 73 -32.13 -8.02 -5.80
N PRO A 74 -33.18 -8.50 -5.10
CA PRO A 74 -33.47 -9.94 -5.02
C PRO A 74 -33.96 -10.51 -6.36
N GLY A 75 -33.34 -11.60 -6.84
CA GLY A 75 -33.92 -12.48 -7.88
C GLY A 75 -33.73 -12.08 -9.35
N ILE A 76 -32.74 -11.25 -9.72
CA ILE A 76 -32.45 -10.91 -11.13
C ILE A 76 -31.22 -11.71 -11.62
N PRO A 77 -31.33 -12.56 -12.66
CA PRO A 77 -30.19 -13.25 -13.26
C PRO A 77 -29.28 -12.30 -14.03
N THR A 78 -27.95 -12.41 -13.86
CA THR A 78 -26.96 -11.68 -14.67
C THR A 78 -26.15 -12.67 -15.51
N THR A 79 -26.25 -12.55 -16.83
CA THR A 79 -25.47 -13.36 -17.79
C THR A 79 -24.54 -12.45 -18.59
N SER A 80 -23.23 -12.71 -18.57
CA SER A 80 -22.27 -12.01 -19.45
C SER A 80 -21.56 -13.00 -20.38
N SER A 81 -21.46 -12.60 -21.65
CA SER A 81 -20.74 -13.34 -22.68
C SER A 81 -19.91 -12.36 -23.50
N GLY A 82 -18.59 -12.29 -23.24
CA GLY A 82 -17.65 -11.44 -23.96
C GLY A 82 -16.26 -11.37 -23.31
N PRO A 83 -15.18 -11.09 -24.06
CA PRO A 83 -13.84 -10.88 -23.50
C PRO A 83 -13.75 -9.58 -22.70
N GLY A 84 -13.10 -9.62 -21.52
CA GLY A 84 -12.66 -8.41 -20.79
C GLY A 84 -13.73 -7.65 -19.98
N MET A 85 -14.74 -8.31 -19.39
CA MET A 85 -15.81 -7.62 -18.64
C MET A 85 -15.98 -8.10 -17.19
N PRO A 86 -16.05 -7.19 -16.19
CA PRO A 86 -16.36 -7.53 -14.81
C PRO A 86 -17.87 -7.75 -14.60
N THR A 87 -18.23 -8.66 -13.69
CA THR A 87 -19.62 -8.89 -13.22
C THR A 87 -19.66 -8.74 -11.71
N ASN A 88 -20.56 -7.88 -11.21
CA ASN A 88 -20.70 -7.58 -9.79
C ASN A 88 -22.17 -7.77 -9.36
N SER A 89 -22.40 -8.58 -8.34
CA SER A 89 -23.76 -8.91 -7.87
C SER A 89 -23.86 -8.89 -6.35
N THR A 90 -24.88 -8.21 -5.83
CA THR A 90 -25.13 -8.07 -4.38
C THR A 90 -26.59 -8.43 -4.07
N GLY A 91 -26.83 -9.57 -3.42
CA GLY A 91 -28.17 -10.01 -3.01
C GLY A 91 -28.30 -11.52 -2.71
N PRO A 92 -29.33 -11.96 -1.96
CA PRO A 92 -29.57 -13.38 -1.69
C PRO A 92 -30.06 -14.15 -2.94
N GLY A 93 -29.50 -15.34 -3.20
CA GLY A 93 -30.00 -16.30 -4.21
C GLY A 93 -29.65 -16.03 -5.68
N ILE A 94 -28.40 -15.67 -6.01
CA ILE A 94 -27.99 -15.29 -7.39
C ILE A 94 -27.18 -16.39 -8.08
N PRO A 95 -27.58 -16.89 -9.27
CA PRO A 95 -26.71 -17.61 -10.19
C PRO A 95 -25.89 -16.62 -11.04
N THR A 96 -24.57 -16.64 -10.92
CA THR A 96 -23.64 -15.92 -11.82
C THR A 96 -22.98 -16.91 -12.77
N THR A 97 -23.08 -16.66 -14.07
CA THR A 97 -22.41 -17.45 -15.13
C THR A 97 -21.60 -16.53 -16.03
N SER A 98 -20.29 -16.74 -16.10
CA SER A 98 -19.39 -16.02 -17.01
C SER A 98 -18.71 -16.98 -17.98
N SER A 99 -18.67 -16.61 -19.25
CA SER A 99 -17.96 -17.35 -20.29
C SER A 99 -17.21 -16.37 -21.21
N GLY A 100 -15.98 -16.04 -20.83
CA GLY A 100 -15.06 -15.17 -21.60
C GLY A 100 -13.67 -15.05 -20.94
N PRO A 101 -12.58 -14.84 -21.71
CA PRO A 101 -11.26 -14.52 -21.14
C PRO A 101 -11.19 -13.05 -20.69
N GLY A 102 -10.69 -12.81 -19.46
CA GLY A 102 -10.37 -11.48 -18.94
C GLY A 102 -11.37 -10.92 -17.92
N MET A 103 -10.85 -10.65 -16.70
CA MET A 103 -11.41 -10.02 -15.47
C MET A 103 -12.23 -10.88 -14.46
N PRO A 104 -12.16 -10.54 -13.14
CA PRO A 104 -12.69 -11.35 -12.02
C PRO A 104 -14.22 -11.29 -11.85
N THR A 105 -14.79 -12.29 -11.18
CA THR A 105 -16.22 -12.40 -10.83
C THR A 105 -16.38 -12.22 -9.31
N ASN A 106 -17.17 -11.25 -8.86
CA ASN A 106 -17.43 -10.99 -7.43
C ASN A 106 -18.92 -11.17 -7.10
N SER A 107 -19.22 -11.95 -6.06
CA SER A 107 -20.59 -12.18 -5.59
C SER A 107 -20.69 -12.12 -4.06
N THR A 108 -21.70 -11.43 -3.54
CA THR A 108 -21.98 -11.32 -2.10
C THR A 108 -23.44 -11.63 -1.79
N GLY A 109 -23.71 -12.73 -1.08
CA GLY A 109 -25.07 -13.12 -0.65
C GLY A 109 -25.21 -14.60 -0.23
N PRO A 110 -26.24 -14.98 0.57
CA PRO A 110 -26.51 -16.39 0.90
C PRO A 110 -27.24 -17.13 -0.24
N GLY A 111 -26.77 -18.34 -0.59
CA GLY A 111 -27.50 -19.35 -1.41
C GLY A 111 -27.06 -19.52 -2.88
N MET A 112 -26.76 -20.78 -3.25
CA MET A 112 -26.45 -21.40 -4.58
C MET A 112 -25.10 -21.09 -5.28
N PRO A 113 -24.57 -22.00 -6.14
CA PRO A 113 -23.15 -22.05 -6.52
C PRO A 113 -22.76 -21.12 -7.68
N THR A 114 -21.56 -20.52 -7.58
CA THR A 114 -20.85 -19.86 -8.68
C THR A 114 -20.20 -20.92 -9.58
N MET A 115 -20.52 -20.93 -10.88
CA MET A 115 -19.90 -21.83 -11.85
C MET A 115 -19.05 -21.03 -12.84
N THR A 116 -17.73 -21.23 -12.79
CA THR A 116 -16.78 -20.69 -13.77
C THR A 116 -16.13 -21.83 -14.55
N SER A 117 -16.07 -21.69 -15.88
CA SER A 117 -15.40 -22.64 -16.77
C SER A 117 -14.28 -21.95 -17.54
N VAL A 118 -13.19 -21.57 -16.85
CA VAL A 118 -11.97 -21.04 -17.49
C VAL A 118 -10.68 -21.38 -16.72
N THR A 119 -9.60 -21.51 -17.47
CA THR A 119 -8.24 -21.76 -17.01
C THR A 119 -7.59 -20.45 -16.51
N ARG A 120 -7.15 -20.44 -15.24
CA ARG A 120 -6.41 -19.37 -14.53
C ARG A 120 -7.17 -18.05 -14.30
N LEU A 121 -7.68 -17.85 -13.07
CA LEU A 121 -7.74 -16.59 -12.25
C LEU A 121 -8.71 -16.78 -11.04
N PRO A 122 -8.61 -15.97 -9.95
CA PRO A 122 -9.27 -16.23 -8.66
C PRO A 122 -10.77 -15.88 -8.64
N THR A 123 -11.57 -16.74 -8.00
CA THR A 123 -12.99 -16.52 -7.68
C THR A 123 -13.08 -16.09 -6.22
N ASN A 124 -13.68 -14.93 -5.90
CA ASN A 124 -13.83 -14.46 -4.52
C ASN A 124 -15.31 -14.45 -4.12
N SER A 125 -15.70 -15.29 -3.15
CA SER A 125 -17.08 -15.41 -2.67
C SER A 125 -17.15 -15.30 -1.15
N THR A 126 -17.98 -14.39 -0.63
CA THR A 126 -18.19 -14.20 0.81
C THR A 126 -19.66 -14.50 1.17
N GLY A 127 -19.88 -15.59 1.92
CA GLY A 127 -21.19 -16.00 2.45
C GLY A 127 -21.17 -17.39 3.13
N PRO A 128 -21.99 -17.65 4.17
CA PRO A 128 -22.07 -18.98 4.79
C PRO A 128 -22.68 -20.03 3.83
N GLY A 129 -21.99 -21.16 3.60
CA GLY A 129 -22.57 -22.36 2.98
C GLY A 129 -22.30 -22.62 1.48
N ILE A 130 -21.20 -22.15 0.91
CA ILE A 130 -20.86 -22.39 -0.52
C ILE A 130 -19.82 -23.52 -0.66
N PRO A 131 -20.13 -24.62 -1.39
CA PRO A 131 -19.11 -25.55 -1.88
C PRO A 131 -18.49 -25.03 -3.18
N THR A 132 -17.20 -24.73 -3.18
CA THR A 132 -16.41 -24.42 -4.39
C THR A 132 -15.83 -25.71 -4.97
N SER A 133 -16.12 -26.04 -6.24
CA SER A 133 -15.47 -27.13 -6.97
C SER A 133 -14.71 -26.59 -8.17
N THR A 134 -13.38 -26.64 -8.12
CA THR A 134 -12.50 -26.41 -9.27
C THR A 134 -12.06 -27.75 -9.83
N SER A 135 -12.15 -27.95 -11.15
CA SER A 135 -11.60 -29.12 -11.83
C SER A 135 -10.62 -28.64 -12.90
N GLY A 136 -9.33 -28.77 -12.60
CA GLY A 136 -8.23 -28.49 -13.52
C GLY A 136 -6.96 -29.18 -13.04
N SER A 137 -6.40 -30.06 -13.86
CA SER A 137 -5.16 -30.78 -13.56
C SER A 137 -3.96 -29.85 -13.66
N GLY A 138 -3.16 -29.72 -12.58
CA GLY A 138 -1.82 -29.10 -12.64
C GLY A 138 -1.52 -28.00 -11.62
N MET A 139 -1.78 -28.22 -10.33
CA MET A 139 -1.24 -27.37 -9.25
C MET A 139 -0.21 -28.18 -8.45
N PRO A 140 1.00 -27.67 -8.17
CA PRO A 140 1.74 -28.13 -7.01
C PRO A 140 0.94 -27.71 -5.77
N THR A 141 0.76 -28.64 -4.85
CA THR A 141 0.05 -28.43 -3.59
C THR A 141 0.72 -27.30 -2.81
N THR A 142 0.18 -26.08 -2.81
CA THR A 142 0.60 -25.05 -1.87
C THR A 142 -0.04 -25.38 -0.53
N THR A 143 0.81 -25.72 0.43
CA THR A 143 0.45 -25.89 1.84
C THR A 143 -0.17 -24.58 2.34
N PRO A 144 -1.24 -24.61 3.15
CA PRO A 144 -1.80 -23.40 3.73
C PRO A 144 -0.73 -22.69 4.57
N ILE A 145 -0.59 -21.38 4.37
CA ILE A 145 0.25 -20.51 5.19
C ILE A 145 -0.37 -20.51 6.59
N THR A 146 0.28 -21.16 7.56
CA THR A 146 -0.13 -21.12 8.96
C THR A 146 0.19 -19.74 9.53
N GLY A 147 -0.83 -18.92 9.76
CA GLY A 147 -0.66 -17.63 10.46
C GLY A 147 -1.32 -16.41 9.79
N GLY A 148 -2.57 -16.52 9.35
CA GLY A 148 -3.55 -15.43 9.22
C GLY A 148 -3.09 -14.00 8.84
N LEU A 149 -2.57 -13.80 7.63
CA LEU A 149 -2.55 -12.50 6.94
C LEU A 149 -3.29 -12.66 5.60
N ALA A 150 -3.91 -11.59 5.08
CA ALA A 150 -4.55 -11.69 3.77
C ALA A 150 -3.46 -11.85 2.70
N ALA A 151 -3.77 -12.57 1.61
CA ALA A 151 -2.81 -12.78 0.52
C ALA A 151 -2.34 -11.46 -0.13
N ALA A 152 -3.06 -10.36 0.08
CA ALA A 152 -2.69 -9.02 -0.37
C ALA A 152 -1.65 -8.34 0.52
N ASP A 153 -1.51 -8.76 1.78
CA ASP A 153 -0.64 -8.12 2.79
C ASP A 153 0.77 -8.72 2.79
N VAL A 154 0.97 -9.81 2.06
CA VAL A 154 2.26 -10.47 1.91
C VAL A 154 2.79 -10.30 0.49
N SER A 155 4.11 -10.29 0.35
CA SER A 155 4.79 -10.14 -0.93
C SER A 155 4.61 -11.35 -1.84
N THR A 156 4.90 -11.17 -3.13
CA THR A 156 4.73 -12.24 -4.12
C THR A 156 5.80 -13.34 -4.00
N GLY A 157 6.91 -13.08 -3.31
CA GLY A 157 7.96 -14.06 -3.00
C GLY A 157 7.56 -15.10 -1.95
N CYS A 158 6.47 -14.89 -1.21
CA CYS A 158 5.98 -15.88 -0.25
C CYS A 158 5.69 -17.24 -0.88
N GLY A 159 6.21 -18.29 -0.25
CA GLY A 159 6.12 -19.68 -0.67
C GLY A 159 7.01 -20.06 -1.86
N LYS A 160 7.77 -19.11 -2.44
CA LYS A 160 8.74 -19.41 -3.50
C LYS A 160 10.07 -19.84 -2.91
N THR A 161 10.87 -20.56 -3.70
CA THR A 161 12.29 -20.72 -3.41
C THR A 161 12.98 -19.40 -3.75
N SER A 162 13.49 -18.69 -2.75
CA SER A 162 14.26 -17.45 -2.92
C SER A 162 15.59 -17.75 -3.63
N GLY A 163 15.95 -16.92 -4.62
CA GLY A 163 17.31 -16.88 -5.17
C GLY A 163 18.29 -16.04 -4.33
N LEU A 164 17.79 -15.34 -3.31
CA LEU A 164 18.55 -14.44 -2.46
C LEU A 164 18.97 -15.11 -1.14
N GLU A 165 20.20 -14.82 -0.73
CA GLU A 165 20.79 -15.13 0.57
C GLU A 165 21.33 -13.84 1.20
N SER A 166 21.73 -13.88 2.49
CA SER A 166 22.43 -12.75 3.10
C SER A 166 23.73 -12.44 2.34
N GLY A 167 23.96 -11.18 1.99
CA GLY A 167 25.13 -10.78 1.21
C GLY A 167 25.04 -9.38 0.60
N THR A 168 26.06 -9.01 -0.16
CA THR A 168 26.11 -7.75 -0.91
C THR A 168 25.57 -7.96 -2.32
N PHE A 169 24.68 -7.07 -2.76
CA PHE A 169 24.04 -7.10 -4.05
C PHE A 169 24.23 -5.78 -4.79
N THR A 170 24.36 -5.87 -6.11
CA THR A 170 24.31 -4.71 -7.00
C THR A 170 22.92 -4.59 -7.62
N ILE A 171 22.48 -3.38 -7.90
CA ILE A 171 21.21 -3.07 -8.55
C ILE A 171 21.37 -1.87 -9.47
N THR A 172 20.73 -1.88 -10.64
CA THR A 172 20.67 -0.69 -11.49
C THR A 172 19.44 0.12 -11.12
N SER A 173 19.64 1.32 -10.59
CA SER A 173 18.57 2.24 -10.18
C SER A 173 18.88 3.65 -10.68
N SER A 174 17.87 4.36 -11.18
CA SER A 174 18.03 5.72 -11.75
C SER A 174 19.17 5.81 -12.78
N GLY A 175 19.38 4.75 -13.57
CA GLY A 175 20.43 4.68 -14.59
C GLY A 175 21.86 4.49 -14.04
N GLN A 176 22.02 4.21 -12.75
CA GLN A 176 23.31 4.03 -12.08
C GLN A 176 23.39 2.65 -11.44
N GLU A 177 24.60 2.09 -11.35
CA GLU A 177 24.85 0.90 -10.54
C GLU A 177 24.94 1.33 -9.06
N ARG A 178 24.13 0.70 -8.22
CA ARG A 178 23.99 0.94 -6.79
C ARG A 178 24.20 -0.38 -6.05
N GLU A 179 24.46 -0.31 -4.75
CA GLU A 179 24.70 -1.49 -3.92
C GLU A 179 23.87 -1.47 -2.64
N TYR A 180 23.60 -2.65 -2.10
CA TYR A 180 23.02 -2.83 -0.78
C TYR A 180 23.51 -4.15 -0.16
N ILE A 181 23.48 -4.21 1.17
CA ILE A 181 23.64 -5.46 1.93
C ILE A 181 22.27 -5.93 2.38
N LEU A 182 21.95 -7.19 2.10
CA LEU A 182 20.79 -7.91 2.60
C LEU A 182 21.23 -8.81 3.75
N SER A 183 20.49 -8.77 4.85
CA SER A 183 20.66 -9.68 5.98
C SER A 183 19.33 -10.39 6.25
N LEU A 184 19.28 -11.66 5.88
CA LEU A 184 18.15 -12.53 6.16
C LEU A 184 18.26 -13.13 7.57
N PRO A 185 17.13 -13.41 8.23
CA PRO A 185 17.06 -14.28 9.39
C PRO A 185 17.80 -15.61 9.17
N GLU A 186 18.46 -16.11 10.22
CA GLU A 186 19.00 -17.46 10.23
C GLU A 186 17.89 -18.47 9.93
N ASN A 187 18.13 -19.40 9.00
CA ASN A 187 17.13 -20.37 8.56
C ASN A 187 15.84 -19.72 8.02
N TYR A 188 15.97 -18.61 7.27
CA TYR A 188 14.87 -17.96 6.58
C TYR A 188 13.91 -18.98 5.92
N ASP A 189 12.62 -18.82 6.21
CA ASP A 189 11.53 -19.69 5.73
C ASP A 189 10.59 -18.90 4.83
N SER A 190 10.60 -19.20 3.53
CA SER A 190 9.74 -18.47 2.58
C SER A 190 8.24 -18.69 2.79
N ALA A 191 7.82 -19.64 3.63
CA ALA A 191 6.42 -19.80 4.01
C ALA A 191 6.00 -18.86 5.15
N SER A 192 6.93 -18.19 5.82
CA SER A 192 6.67 -17.28 6.94
C SER A 192 6.85 -15.83 6.49
N PRO A 193 5.87 -14.93 6.67
CA PRO A 193 6.05 -13.50 6.44
C PRO A 193 7.02 -12.90 7.46
N TYR A 194 7.91 -12.01 7.00
CA TYR A 194 8.87 -11.29 7.83
C TYR A 194 8.67 -9.78 7.73
N LYS A 195 8.92 -9.07 8.84
CA LYS A 195 9.07 -7.62 8.80
C LYS A 195 10.31 -7.25 7.98
N LEU A 196 10.31 -6.06 7.40
CA LEU A 196 11.45 -5.53 6.66
C LEU A 196 11.90 -4.20 7.27
N ILE A 197 13.20 -4.06 7.58
CA ILE A 197 13.76 -2.81 8.09
C ILE A 197 14.94 -2.36 7.23
N PHE A 198 14.83 -1.16 6.67
CA PHE A 198 15.95 -0.47 6.02
C PHE A 198 16.78 0.29 7.07
N GLY A 199 18.09 0.03 7.14
CA GLY A 199 19.05 0.76 7.98
C GLY A 199 19.93 1.68 7.12
N LEU A 200 19.81 3.00 7.31
CA LEU A 200 20.42 4.01 6.44
C LEU A 200 21.61 4.69 7.13
N HIS A 201 22.78 4.59 6.52
CA HIS A 201 24.04 5.12 7.07
C HIS A 201 24.08 6.66 7.15
N TRP A 202 24.95 7.20 8.00
CA TRP A 202 25.19 8.65 8.13
C TRP A 202 26.14 9.18 7.03
N LEU A 203 26.38 10.49 6.99
CA LEU A 203 27.33 11.11 6.05
C LEU A 203 28.74 10.54 6.27
N SER A 204 29.42 10.13 5.19
CA SER A 204 30.72 9.44 5.20
C SER A 204 30.70 8.02 5.78
N GLY A 205 29.57 7.53 6.28
CA GLY A 205 29.35 6.13 6.60
C GLY A 205 29.04 5.30 5.35
N THR A 206 28.91 3.99 5.54
CA THR A 206 28.61 3.03 4.47
C THR A 206 27.57 2.01 4.93
N MET A 207 26.98 1.27 3.99
CA MET A 207 26.14 0.11 4.28
C MET A 207 26.84 -0.91 5.18
N GLN A 208 28.16 -1.08 5.04
CA GLN A 208 28.93 -2.00 5.87
C GLN A 208 28.98 -1.53 7.33
N ASN A 209 29.09 -0.22 7.58
CA ASN A 209 29.07 0.29 8.95
C ASN A 209 27.73 0.02 9.64
N VAL A 210 26.61 0.12 8.93
CA VAL A 210 25.28 -0.20 9.48
C VAL A 210 25.19 -1.68 9.85
N VAL A 211 25.73 -2.56 9.01
CA VAL A 211 25.75 -4.02 9.25
C VAL A 211 26.69 -4.38 10.41
N ASP A 212 27.88 -3.78 10.46
CA ASP A 212 28.86 -4.00 11.53
C ASP A 212 28.31 -3.58 12.90
N ASP A 213 27.52 -2.51 12.94
CA ASP A 213 26.80 -2.04 14.14
C ASP A 213 25.48 -2.80 14.38
N SER A 214 25.26 -3.93 13.70
CA SER A 214 24.07 -4.77 13.83
C SER A 214 22.77 -3.99 13.65
N PHE A 215 22.75 -3.10 12.65
CA PHE A 215 21.63 -2.21 12.34
C PHE A 215 21.24 -1.35 13.55
N TYR A 216 22.19 -0.53 14.02
CA TYR A 216 22.04 0.31 15.22
C TYR A 216 21.66 -0.50 16.48
N GLY A 217 22.17 -1.73 16.58
CA GLY A 217 21.91 -2.66 17.68
C GLY A 217 20.53 -3.33 17.67
N VAL A 218 19.68 -3.07 16.68
CA VAL A 218 18.31 -3.63 16.64
C VAL A 218 18.30 -5.09 16.19
N GLN A 219 19.24 -5.50 15.32
CA GLN A 219 19.22 -6.84 14.74
C GLN A 219 19.20 -7.98 15.79
N PRO A 220 20.00 -7.95 16.87
CA PRO A 220 19.96 -8.99 17.90
C PRO A 220 18.65 -9.04 18.70
N LEU A 221 17.89 -7.95 18.74
CA LEU A 221 16.59 -7.86 19.44
C LEU A 221 15.43 -8.39 18.60
N SER A 222 15.64 -8.55 17.29
CA SER A 222 14.59 -8.83 16.29
C SER A 222 14.01 -10.26 16.32
N GLU A 223 14.45 -11.10 17.26
CA GLU A 223 14.03 -12.50 17.44
C GLU A 223 14.07 -13.34 16.17
N ASN A 224 14.96 -13.01 15.22
CA ASN A 224 15.08 -13.68 13.93
C ASN A 224 13.78 -13.60 13.09
N LYS A 225 13.02 -12.50 13.23
CA LYS A 225 11.75 -12.23 12.54
C LYS A 225 11.79 -11.04 11.59
N VAL A 226 12.98 -10.52 11.31
CA VAL A 226 13.16 -9.31 10.50
C VAL A 226 14.19 -9.54 9.41
N ILE A 227 13.85 -9.19 8.19
CA ILE A 227 14.80 -8.99 7.09
C ILE A 227 15.36 -7.57 7.23
N PHE A 228 16.69 -7.45 7.22
CA PHE A 228 17.35 -6.15 7.28
C PHE A 228 18.04 -5.83 5.95
N VAL A 229 18.00 -4.55 5.57
CA VAL A 229 18.63 -4.05 4.34
C VAL A 229 19.42 -2.79 4.64
N ALA A 230 20.69 -2.76 4.24
CA ALA A 230 21.55 -1.58 4.32
C ALA A 230 21.91 -1.12 2.91
N PRO A 231 21.21 -0.14 2.33
CA PRO A 231 21.53 0.44 1.03
C PRO A 231 22.73 1.40 1.11
N GLN A 232 23.50 1.51 0.03
CA GLN A 232 24.61 2.44 -0.10
C GLN A 232 24.20 3.72 -0.83
N GLY A 233 24.25 4.84 -0.10
CA GLY A 233 24.08 6.19 -0.65
C GLY A 233 25.26 6.59 -1.54
N LEU A 234 24.99 7.39 -2.58
CA LEU A 234 26.04 7.96 -3.44
C LEU A 234 26.92 8.92 -2.64
N ASP A 235 28.23 8.93 -2.93
CA ASP A 235 29.22 9.75 -2.23
C ASP A 235 29.16 9.61 -0.69
N ASN A 236 28.74 8.43 -0.20
CA ASN A 236 28.47 8.16 1.21
C ASN A 236 27.51 9.18 1.85
N GLY A 237 26.48 9.59 1.11
CA GLY A 237 25.43 10.50 1.56
C GLY A 237 24.09 10.24 0.91
N TRP A 238 23.11 11.07 1.28
CA TRP A 238 21.71 10.95 0.88
C TRP A 238 21.19 12.27 0.32
N ALA A 239 21.90 12.80 -0.69
CA ALA A 239 21.50 14.04 -1.35
C ALA A 239 20.11 13.91 -2.00
N ASN A 240 19.73 12.69 -2.40
CA ASN A 240 18.44 12.38 -3.00
C ASN A 240 18.08 13.33 -4.16
N THR A 241 19.09 13.75 -4.93
CA THR A 241 18.90 14.57 -6.13
C THR A 241 17.94 13.85 -7.08
N ASP A 242 16.91 14.57 -7.54
CA ASP A 242 15.88 14.04 -8.43
C ASP A 242 15.20 12.75 -7.90
N ASP A 243 15.08 12.62 -6.58
CA ASP A 243 14.50 11.45 -5.88
C ASP A 243 15.21 10.11 -6.18
N GLN A 244 16.48 10.15 -6.58
CA GLN A 244 17.24 8.95 -6.96
C GLN A 244 17.45 7.96 -5.80
N ASP A 245 17.48 8.44 -4.55
CA ASP A 245 17.66 7.58 -3.39
C ASP A 245 16.31 7.00 -2.93
N ILE A 246 15.21 7.74 -3.07
CA ILE A 246 13.85 7.17 -2.94
C ILE A 246 13.67 6.04 -3.98
N THR A 247 14.04 6.30 -5.23
CA THR A 247 13.95 5.31 -6.32
C THR A 247 14.82 4.08 -6.04
N LEU A 248 16.00 4.25 -5.45
CA LEU A 248 16.82 3.12 -5.03
C LEU A 248 16.09 2.23 -4.01
N ILE A 249 15.45 2.82 -3.01
CA ILE A 249 14.72 2.05 -2.00
C ILE A 249 13.52 1.32 -2.62
N ASP A 250 12.79 1.97 -3.53
CA ASP A 250 11.69 1.34 -4.28
C ASP A 250 12.18 0.16 -5.13
N ASP A 251 13.29 0.31 -5.86
CA ASP A 251 13.86 -0.73 -6.73
C ASP A 251 14.36 -1.93 -5.91
N ILE A 252 15.00 -1.67 -4.75
CA ILE A 252 15.41 -2.73 -3.82
C ILE A 252 14.17 -3.43 -3.28
N LEU A 253 13.18 -2.69 -2.77
CA LEU A 253 11.96 -3.27 -2.22
C LEU A 253 11.24 -4.15 -3.24
N ALA A 254 11.08 -3.68 -4.48
CA ALA A 254 10.47 -4.45 -5.56
C ALA A 254 11.21 -5.78 -5.80
N THR A 255 12.55 -5.75 -5.84
CA THR A 255 13.37 -6.96 -5.97
C THR A 255 13.13 -7.93 -4.81
N LEU A 256 13.09 -7.42 -3.58
CA LEU A 256 12.90 -8.25 -2.40
C LEU A 256 11.47 -8.81 -2.31
N GLU A 257 10.45 -8.05 -2.70
CA GLU A 257 9.06 -8.52 -2.70
C GLU A 257 8.77 -9.62 -3.73
N GLU A 258 9.58 -9.73 -4.78
CA GLU A 258 9.49 -10.80 -5.77
C GLU A 258 10.10 -12.12 -5.29
N GLU A 259 11.16 -12.03 -4.49
CA GLU A 259 12.03 -13.15 -4.09
C GLU A 259 11.83 -13.63 -2.64
N LEU A 260 11.45 -12.73 -1.73
CA LEU A 260 11.31 -12.98 -0.30
C LEU A 260 9.86 -12.87 0.16
N CYS A 261 9.55 -13.44 1.32
CA CYS A 261 8.25 -13.41 1.98
C CYS A 261 8.22 -12.27 3.01
N ILE A 262 7.79 -11.11 2.55
CA ILE A 262 7.74 -9.87 3.31
C ILE A 262 6.28 -9.60 3.67
N GLU A 263 6.06 -9.23 4.93
CA GLU A 263 4.82 -8.65 5.39
C GLU A 263 4.81 -7.16 5.02
N LYS A 264 4.05 -6.81 3.99
CA LYS A 264 4.06 -5.47 3.40
C LYS A 264 3.44 -4.41 4.30
N THR A 265 2.62 -4.82 5.26
CA THR A 265 2.08 -3.97 6.32
C THR A 265 3.12 -3.63 7.39
N GLN A 266 4.31 -4.23 7.33
CA GLN A 266 5.37 -4.12 8.34
C GLN A 266 6.74 -3.84 7.71
N ILE A 267 6.77 -2.82 6.84
CA ILE A 267 8.00 -2.27 6.27
C ILE A 267 8.37 -0.99 7.03
N PHE A 268 9.62 -0.91 7.48
CA PHE A 268 10.13 0.21 8.27
C PHE A 268 11.45 0.73 7.71
N SER A 269 11.82 1.96 8.11
CA SER A 269 13.18 2.45 7.93
C SER A 269 13.72 3.08 9.19
N MET A 270 15.04 3.09 9.34
CA MET A 270 15.73 3.83 10.38
C MET A 270 17.06 4.35 9.87
N GLY A 271 17.54 5.43 10.47
CA GLY A 271 18.86 5.94 10.15
C GLY A 271 19.32 7.04 11.09
N PHE A 272 20.63 7.29 11.07
CA PHE A 272 21.27 8.33 11.86
C PHE A 272 21.76 9.50 11.00
N SER A 273 21.60 10.74 11.48
CA SER A 273 22.11 11.95 10.85
C SER A 273 21.56 12.09 9.43
N TYR A 274 22.41 12.05 8.39
CA TYR A 274 21.96 12.07 7.01
C TYR A 274 21.07 10.86 6.65
N GLY A 275 21.32 9.69 7.23
CA GLY A 275 20.45 8.52 7.09
C GLY A 275 19.12 8.71 7.82
N GLY A 276 19.10 9.46 8.92
CA GLY A 276 17.87 9.87 9.61
C GLY A 276 17.06 10.84 8.75
N ALA A 277 17.72 11.78 8.08
CA ALA A 277 17.09 12.66 7.10
C ALA A 277 16.48 11.89 5.91
N MET A 278 17.17 10.84 5.43
CA MET A 278 16.66 9.98 4.36
C MET A 278 15.47 9.13 4.85
N SER A 279 15.52 8.60 6.07
CA SER A 279 14.41 7.86 6.68
C SER A 279 13.16 8.73 6.85
N TYR A 280 13.34 10.00 7.23
CA TYR A 280 12.27 11.00 7.21
C TYR A 280 11.71 11.23 5.79
N SER A 281 12.58 11.36 4.78
CA SER A 281 12.17 11.55 3.38
C SER A 281 11.35 10.36 2.85
N LEU A 282 11.68 9.13 3.26
CA LEU A 282 10.92 7.93 2.92
C LEU A 282 9.50 7.96 3.50
N ALA A 283 9.33 8.29 4.78
CA ALA A 283 8.00 8.43 5.38
C ALA A 283 7.17 9.51 4.67
N CYS A 284 7.80 10.61 4.30
CA CYS A 284 7.14 11.71 3.61
C CYS A 284 6.72 11.34 2.17
N SER A 285 7.55 10.59 1.45
CA SER A 285 7.37 10.35 0.01
C SER A 285 6.68 9.02 -0.31
N ARG A 286 6.67 8.08 0.63
CA ARG A 286 6.09 6.72 0.51
C ARG A 286 5.27 6.33 1.76
N PRO A 287 4.31 7.17 2.19
CA PRO A 287 3.50 6.89 3.38
C PRO A 287 2.68 5.60 3.27
N GLU A 288 2.38 5.15 2.05
CA GLU A 288 1.67 3.90 1.76
C GLU A 288 2.56 2.65 1.87
N VAL A 289 3.89 2.82 1.88
CA VAL A 289 4.86 1.72 1.95
C VAL A 289 5.35 1.54 3.38
N PHE A 290 5.74 2.62 4.05
CA PHE A 290 6.37 2.53 5.36
C PHE A 290 5.32 2.59 6.47
N ARG A 291 5.25 1.51 7.26
CA ARG A 291 4.42 1.45 8.46
C ARG A 291 4.92 2.40 9.54
N GLY A 292 6.23 2.55 9.64
CA GLY A 292 6.84 3.54 10.51
C GLY A 292 8.32 3.76 10.22
N VAL A 293 8.85 4.87 10.71
CA VAL A 293 10.26 5.24 10.56
C VAL A 293 10.89 5.67 11.88
N ALA A 294 12.19 5.45 12.03
CA ALA A 294 12.95 5.89 13.18
C ALA A 294 14.12 6.80 12.79
N VAL A 295 13.99 8.07 13.17
CA VAL A 295 14.92 9.13 12.82
C VAL A 295 15.80 9.46 14.03
N MET A 296 17.07 9.06 13.97
CA MET A 296 18.07 9.38 14.99
C MET A 296 18.86 10.61 14.57
N SER A 297 18.71 11.70 15.32
CA SER A 297 19.39 12.99 15.12
C SER A 297 19.34 13.47 13.66
N GLY A 298 18.18 13.37 13.02
CA GLY A 298 17.95 13.74 11.62
C GLY A 298 17.44 15.18 11.45
N ALA A 299 17.37 15.62 10.19
CA ALA A 299 16.83 16.92 9.80
C ALA A 299 16.27 16.86 8.37
N LEU A 300 15.66 17.93 7.88
CA LEU A 300 15.18 18.02 6.50
C LEU A 300 16.35 18.25 5.51
N LEU A 301 17.09 17.20 5.18
CA LEU A 301 18.27 17.26 4.29
C LEU A 301 18.07 16.55 2.94
N SER A 302 17.37 15.42 2.93
CA SER A 302 17.19 14.54 1.75
C SER A 302 15.92 14.84 0.95
N GLY A 303 15.42 16.06 1.07
CA GLY A 303 14.14 16.46 0.50
C GLY A 303 12.94 15.90 1.25
N CYS A 304 11.80 16.51 0.96
CA CYS A 304 10.43 16.14 1.31
C CYS A 304 9.61 17.39 0.97
N ALA A 305 8.90 17.38 -0.16
CA ALA A 305 7.76 18.30 -0.31
C ALA A 305 6.74 17.78 0.70
N PRO A 306 6.30 18.57 1.70
CA PRO A 306 5.68 18.02 2.91
C PRO A 306 4.52 17.12 2.52
N GLY A 307 4.76 15.81 2.63
CA GLY A 307 3.73 14.80 2.55
C GLY A 307 2.77 15.05 3.70
N THR A 308 1.49 14.91 3.46
CA THR A 308 0.43 15.18 4.45
C THR A 308 -0.14 13.90 5.05
N GLU A 309 0.32 12.75 4.57
CA GLU A 309 -0.19 11.45 4.98
C GLU A 309 0.50 10.95 6.27
N PRO A 310 -0.22 10.16 7.08
CA PRO A 310 0.28 9.69 8.35
C PRO A 310 1.24 8.50 8.20
N VAL A 311 2.29 8.47 9.03
CA VAL A 311 3.25 7.36 9.15
C VAL A 311 3.69 7.27 10.61
N GLY A 312 3.84 6.06 11.17
CA GLY A 312 4.41 5.91 12.51
C GLY A 312 5.79 6.59 12.58
N TYR A 313 6.02 7.45 13.56
CA TYR A 313 7.24 8.24 13.64
C TYR A 313 7.94 8.09 14.99
N TYR A 314 9.18 7.62 14.98
CA TYR A 314 10.10 7.71 16.10
C TYR A 314 11.15 8.79 15.80
N GLY A 315 11.32 9.74 16.71
CA GLY A 315 12.39 10.73 16.66
C GLY A 315 13.22 10.69 17.93
N GLN A 316 14.53 10.61 17.79
CA GLN A 316 15.49 10.73 18.90
C GLN A 316 16.49 11.83 18.56
N HIS A 317 16.89 12.65 19.53
CA HIS A 317 17.80 13.77 19.24
C HIS A 317 18.61 14.23 20.46
N GLY A 318 19.89 14.51 20.26
CA GLY A 318 20.76 15.05 21.31
C GLY A 318 20.46 16.53 21.61
N GLY A 319 20.24 16.87 22.88
CA GLY A 319 19.97 18.25 23.30
C GLY A 319 21.15 19.21 23.10
N SER A 320 22.38 18.68 23.03
CA SER A 320 23.61 19.44 22.77
C SER A 320 24.22 19.18 21.40
N ASP A 321 23.43 18.65 20.47
CA ASP A 321 23.82 18.41 19.07
C ASP A 321 24.27 19.71 18.40
N ASP A 322 25.57 19.78 18.06
CA ASP A 322 26.23 20.92 17.43
C ASP A 322 26.37 20.78 15.91
N VAL A 323 25.88 19.67 15.34
CA VAL A 323 25.88 19.39 13.90
C VAL A 323 24.50 19.69 13.32
N LEU A 324 23.47 19.05 13.87
CA LEU A 324 22.06 19.26 13.53
C LEU A 324 21.33 19.63 14.82
N ALA A 325 21.24 20.93 15.10
CA ALA A 325 20.61 21.41 16.33
C ALA A 325 19.22 20.79 16.54
N ILE A 326 18.88 20.44 17.79
CA ILE A 326 17.63 19.75 18.15
C ILE A 326 16.35 20.42 17.61
N ALA A 327 16.38 21.75 17.40
CA ALA A 327 15.29 22.46 16.75
C ALA A 327 14.94 21.92 15.35
N MET A 328 15.92 21.41 14.60
CA MET A 328 15.70 20.75 13.31
C MET A 328 15.00 19.39 13.47
N GLY A 329 15.38 18.61 14.48
CA GLY A 329 14.71 17.35 14.83
C GLY A 329 13.25 17.58 15.25
N ARG A 330 13.02 18.62 16.07
CA ARG A 330 11.66 19.04 16.45
C ARG A 330 10.82 19.43 15.23
N GLN A 331 11.40 20.15 14.26
CA GLN A 331 10.70 20.54 13.04
C GLN A 331 10.16 19.32 12.27
N ILE A 332 10.99 18.30 12.05
CA ILE A 332 10.58 17.11 11.32
C ILE A 332 9.63 16.20 12.13
N ARG A 333 9.78 16.16 13.46
CA ARG A 333 8.79 15.54 14.37
C ARG A 333 7.43 16.21 14.23
N ASP A 334 7.38 17.54 14.26
CA ASP A 334 6.14 18.31 14.25
C ASP A 334 5.33 18.11 12.96
N THR A 335 5.99 17.77 11.85
CA THR A 335 5.32 17.29 10.63
C THR A 335 4.44 16.08 10.94
N PHE A 336 4.97 15.05 11.60
CA PHE A 336 4.21 13.82 11.89
C PHE A 336 3.27 13.96 13.09
N VAL A 337 3.56 14.83 14.05
CA VAL A 337 2.55 15.25 15.06
C VAL A 337 1.31 15.80 14.33
N THR A 338 1.52 16.62 13.29
CA THR A 338 0.43 17.20 12.51
C THR A 338 -0.25 16.18 11.60
N ASN A 339 0.51 15.45 10.79
CA ASN A 339 -0.01 14.50 9.81
C ASN A 339 -0.76 13.33 10.47
N ASN A 340 -0.25 12.86 11.61
CA ASN A 340 -0.87 11.77 12.36
C ASN A 340 -2.01 12.28 13.25
N GLY A 341 -2.37 13.57 13.21
CA GLY A 341 -3.49 14.13 13.97
C GLY A 341 -3.31 14.09 15.48
N CYS A 342 -2.07 14.01 15.97
CA CYS A 342 -1.77 13.96 17.39
C CYS A 342 -2.16 15.26 18.09
N ILE A 343 -2.45 15.17 19.39
CA ILE A 343 -2.66 16.35 20.24
C ILE A 343 -1.31 17.05 20.41
N PRO A 344 -1.19 18.36 20.10
CA PRO A 344 0.01 19.11 20.39
C PRO A 344 0.32 19.08 21.88
N GLN A 345 1.51 18.61 22.24
CA GLN A 345 1.99 18.48 23.61
C GLN A 345 3.34 19.18 23.77
N GLU A 346 3.52 19.84 24.90
CA GLU A 346 4.84 20.28 25.34
C GLU A 346 5.61 19.03 25.79
N THR A 347 6.72 18.73 25.11
CA THR A 347 7.57 17.57 25.43
C THR A 347 8.65 17.99 26.40
N GLU A 348 8.80 17.26 27.50
CA GLU A 348 9.95 17.42 28.40
C GLU A 348 11.25 17.01 27.68
N GLU A 349 12.30 17.78 27.89
CA GLU A 349 13.64 17.45 27.44
C GLU A 349 14.58 17.36 28.64
N PRO A 350 15.55 16.44 28.62
CA PRO A 350 16.49 16.29 29.73
C PRO A 350 17.33 17.55 29.90
N SER A 351 17.59 17.91 31.16
CA SER A 351 18.43 19.05 31.49
C SER A 351 19.88 18.78 31.11
N ALA A 352 20.60 19.83 30.67
CA ALA A 352 22.01 19.73 30.35
C ALA A 352 22.84 19.27 31.57
N GLY A 353 23.66 18.23 31.38
CA GLY A 353 24.45 17.59 32.43
C GLY A 353 23.70 16.57 33.29
N SER A 354 22.44 16.26 32.97
CA SER A 354 21.69 15.16 33.62
C SER A 354 22.20 13.78 33.23
N GLY A 355 22.74 13.63 32.01
CA GLY A 355 23.10 12.35 31.41
C GLY A 355 21.92 11.40 31.30
N THR A 356 20.72 11.91 31.02
CA THR A 356 19.50 11.10 30.90
C THR A 356 18.83 11.32 29.55
N HIS A 357 17.96 10.40 29.17
CA HIS A 357 16.97 10.60 28.12
C HIS A 357 15.56 10.70 28.71
N VAL A 358 14.67 11.33 27.95
CA VAL A 358 13.24 11.40 28.23
C VAL A 358 12.51 10.86 27.01
N LYS A 359 11.45 10.10 27.22
CA LYS A 359 10.57 9.63 26.15
C LYS A 359 9.19 10.23 26.33
N THR A 360 8.66 10.80 25.25
CA THR A 360 7.26 11.20 25.13
C THR A 360 6.60 10.41 24.02
N GLU A 361 5.50 9.76 24.33
CA GLU A 361 4.59 9.18 23.33
C GLU A 361 3.43 10.16 23.16
N TYR A 362 3.23 10.67 21.94
CA TYR A 362 2.20 11.65 21.70
C TYR A 362 0.80 11.04 21.82
N GLU A 363 -0.09 11.76 22.48
CA GLU A 363 -1.48 11.33 22.66
C GLU A 363 -2.38 11.73 21.48
N GLY A 364 -3.45 10.98 21.28
CA GLY A 364 -4.53 11.33 20.34
C GLY A 364 -4.15 11.25 18.86
N CYS A 365 -3.01 10.65 18.52
CA CYS A 365 -2.67 10.32 17.14
C CYS A 365 -3.72 9.39 16.51
N SER A 366 -3.83 9.40 15.18
CA SER A 366 -4.65 8.47 14.42
C SER A 366 -4.26 7.03 14.75
N ASP A 367 -5.26 6.16 14.78
CA ASP A 367 -5.06 4.72 14.96
C ASP A 367 -3.93 4.27 14.05
N ASP A 368 -3.00 3.50 14.61
CA ASP A 368 -1.85 2.92 13.92
C ASP A 368 -0.70 3.85 13.48
N HIS A 369 -0.71 5.13 13.84
CA HIS A 369 0.37 6.07 13.47
C HIS A 369 0.94 6.80 14.70
N PRO A 370 1.58 6.08 15.65
CA PRO A 370 2.13 6.68 16.86
C PRO A 370 3.28 7.65 16.52
N VAL A 371 3.44 8.68 17.36
CA VAL A 371 4.61 9.57 17.32
C VAL A 371 5.35 9.48 18.65
N TRP A 372 6.60 9.04 18.63
CA TRP A 372 7.49 8.98 19.78
C TRP A 372 8.59 10.03 19.63
N TRP A 373 8.88 10.77 20.71
CA TRP A 373 9.97 11.73 20.79
C TRP A 373 10.88 11.41 21.98
N VAL A 374 12.14 11.13 21.70
CA VAL A 374 13.14 10.65 22.66
C VAL A 374 14.38 11.56 22.69
N PRO A 375 14.28 12.77 23.26
CA PRO A 375 15.42 13.66 23.45
C PRO A 375 16.36 13.12 24.54
N PHE A 376 17.66 13.31 24.37
CA PHE A 376 18.67 12.89 25.34
C PHE A 376 19.71 13.98 25.62
N ASP A 377 20.26 13.99 26.84
CA ASP A 377 21.35 14.89 27.20
C ASP A 377 22.67 14.38 26.61
N GLY A 378 22.93 14.77 25.36
CA GLY A 378 24.11 14.36 24.64
C GLY A 378 24.32 15.08 23.30
N PRO A 379 25.44 14.78 22.61
CA PRO A 379 25.83 15.42 21.36
C PRO A 379 25.20 14.71 20.14
N HIS A 380 25.72 14.99 18.94
CA HIS A 380 25.31 14.33 17.70
C HIS A 380 25.79 12.87 17.62
N VAL A 381 25.01 11.94 18.17
CA VAL A 381 25.28 10.50 18.15
C VAL A 381 24.06 9.69 17.73
N ALA A 382 24.31 8.50 17.16
CA ALA A 382 23.26 7.55 16.80
C ALA A 382 22.65 6.89 18.05
N THR A 383 23.51 6.43 18.96
CA THR A 383 23.14 5.68 20.16
C THR A 383 23.43 6.49 21.41
N GLY A 384 22.39 6.77 22.20
CA GLY A 384 22.48 7.47 23.47
C GLY A 384 22.70 6.50 24.63
N THR A 385 23.46 6.90 25.64
CA THR A 385 23.71 6.12 26.85
C THR A 385 23.52 7.01 28.07
N ASP A 386 22.69 6.56 29.02
CA ASP A 386 22.48 7.29 30.26
C ASP A 386 23.68 7.18 31.19
N ALA A 387 23.89 8.21 32.01
CA ALA A 387 24.97 8.26 32.99
C ALA A 387 24.88 7.08 33.96
N GLY A 388 25.97 6.32 34.05
CA GLY A 388 26.06 5.12 34.89
C GLY A 388 25.55 3.84 34.23
N SER A 389 25.11 3.89 32.96
CA SER A 389 24.87 2.71 32.14
C SER A 389 26.10 2.35 31.31
N ASP A 390 26.34 1.06 31.13
CA ASP A 390 27.37 0.53 30.21
C ASP A 390 26.79 0.20 28.82
N ALA A 391 25.47 0.32 28.63
CA ALA A 391 24.77 -0.02 27.41
C ALA A 391 23.85 1.13 26.96
N SER A 392 23.76 1.30 25.64
CA SER A 392 22.82 2.26 25.03
C SER A 392 21.39 1.76 25.17
N TRP A 393 20.47 2.69 25.46
CA TRP A 393 19.03 2.45 25.47
C TRP A 393 18.40 2.54 24.07
N THR A 394 19.11 3.11 23.09
CA THR A 394 18.58 3.35 21.74
C THR A 394 18.10 2.07 21.04
N PRO A 395 18.85 0.95 21.04
CA PRO A 395 18.38 -0.28 20.39
C PRO A 395 17.05 -0.78 20.94
N ASP A 396 16.86 -0.73 22.26
CA ASP A 396 15.64 -1.17 22.93
C ASP A 396 14.46 -0.25 22.58
N GLU A 397 14.66 1.07 22.57
CA GLU A 397 13.59 2.01 22.18
C GLU A 397 13.20 1.87 20.71
N LEU A 398 14.17 1.70 19.81
CA LEU A 398 13.91 1.42 18.39
C LEU A 398 13.12 0.11 18.23
N TRP A 399 13.53 -0.96 18.91
CA TRP A 399 12.84 -2.24 18.82
C TRP A 399 11.44 -2.19 19.43
N ASN A 400 11.27 -1.54 20.59
CA ASN A 400 9.96 -1.34 21.19
C ASN A 400 9.02 -0.56 20.25
N PHE A 401 9.56 0.43 19.54
CA PHE A 401 8.79 1.16 18.54
C PHE A 401 8.36 0.26 17.37
N PHE A 402 9.26 -0.52 16.78
CA PHE A 402 8.91 -1.38 15.62
C PHE A 402 8.08 -2.63 15.99
N SER A 403 8.25 -3.15 17.20
CA SER A 403 7.55 -4.36 17.67
C SER A 403 6.10 -4.10 18.11
N GLN A 404 5.72 -2.84 18.35
CA GLN A 404 4.34 -2.50 18.74
C GLN A 404 3.31 -2.72 17.62
N PHE A 405 3.76 -2.72 16.37
CA PHE A 405 2.90 -2.93 15.22
C PHE A 405 2.61 -4.43 15.06
N ALA A 406 1.31 -4.76 15.03
CA ALA A 406 0.76 -6.11 15.00
C ALA A 406 0.62 -6.68 13.59
#